data_AF-A0AAN9UFL4-F1
#
_entry.id   AF-A0AAN9UFL4-F1
#
_cell.length_a   1.000
_cell.length_b   1.000
_cell.length_c   1.000
_cell.angle_alpha   90.00
_cell.angle_beta   90.00
_cell.angle_gamma   90.00
#
_symmetry.space_group_name_H-M   'P 1'
#
loop_
_entity.id
_entity.type
_entity.pdbx_description
1 polymer ?
#
loop_
_entity_poly.entity_id
_entity_poly.type
_entity_poly.pdbx_seq_one_letter_code
_entity_poly.pdbx_strand_id
1 'polypeptide(L)'
;MSDKIIPAVTVSLANRLVNDTLINVTCGTGYTRLTGITQASIGLKFDSIARVSGNYSSTCSDTGSLIILPAPGQKVATIVWSAESDYDQTKGNAASDFSYKGEDPGPIVEELTTSAASKSYEALLTGHVEDYIALMGSFTLDLPDTANSSGIETVSGHVEMKLTDLPPDPASAAWMMLHVFDHYDYTRNITWLADTGYPLLKSVASFWISQLQEDLFTNDGTLVVNPCNSPEQGPTTFGCTHYQQLIHQVLEAVRATAPLVSEQDTDFVNSVDIKLSGLDTGLHIDPDSTYGTGVLKEWKVPDSYLYNVYPQHRHLSHLVGWFPGYSICSFAEGYTNSTIQEAVRASLLARGDGTDADGNGGNYGWPKVWRGACWARLNDSARAYEELQLSVINNIAPNLLSMYSGKNPPFQIDMNFGWVGNVLSMLVVDLPLASGSVEGGRRTVVLGPAIPSAWGSGRVKGLRVRGGLVVDFDWDQEGRVVSKRVVSGDATGSRFVDVQGIEL
;
A
#
# COMPACT_ATOMS: atom_id res chain seq x y z
N MET A 1 -8.41 -29.54 22.31
CA MET A 1 -7.40 -30.62 22.15
C MET A 1 -8.13 -31.93 21.86
N SER A 2 -7.52 -32.85 21.13
CA SER A 2 -8.10 -34.18 20.83
C SER A 2 -8.28 -34.99 22.11
N ASP A 3 -9.41 -35.68 22.25
CA ASP A 3 -9.61 -36.65 23.34
C ASP A 3 -8.90 -37.98 23.07
N LYS A 4 -8.44 -38.20 21.83
CA LYS A 4 -7.79 -39.41 21.35
C LYS A 4 -6.28 -39.26 21.29
N ILE A 5 -5.59 -40.39 21.51
CA ILE A 5 -4.14 -40.53 21.28
C ILE A 5 -3.86 -40.21 19.81
N ILE A 6 -2.84 -39.40 19.52
CA ILE A 6 -2.47 -39.09 18.14
C ILE A 6 -1.88 -40.33 17.46
N PRO A 7 -2.07 -40.53 16.15
CA PRO A 7 -1.36 -41.58 15.42
C PRO A 7 0.13 -41.22 15.27
N ALA A 8 0.92 -42.13 14.71
CA ALA A 8 2.23 -41.76 14.18
C ALA A 8 2.05 -40.63 13.14
N VAL A 9 2.90 -39.61 13.21
CA VAL A 9 2.81 -38.43 12.35
C VAL A 9 4.04 -38.37 11.47
N THR A 10 3.85 -38.32 10.15
CA THR A 10 4.94 -38.11 9.19
C THR A 10 5.01 -36.64 8.79
N VAL A 11 6.18 -36.05 8.90
CA VAL A 11 6.48 -34.67 8.51
C VAL A 11 7.52 -34.69 7.41
N SER A 12 7.20 -34.03 6.29
CA SER A 12 8.06 -33.95 5.11
C SER A 12 8.06 -32.52 4.58
N LEU A 13 9.21 -32.09 4.04
CA LEU A 13 9.37 -30.80 3.37
C LEU A 13 9.57 -31.03 1.88
N ALA A 14 8.91 -30.22 1.05
CA ALA A 14 9.03 -30.28 -0.40
C ALA A 14 8.98 -28.87 -1.00
N ASN A 15 9.72 -28.66 -2.09
CA ASN A 15 9.63 -27.45 -2.90
C ASN A 15 9.10 -27.82 -4.29
N ARG A 16 7.90 -27.34 -4.65
CA ARG A 16 7.24 -27.68 -5.92
C ARG A 16 7.58 -26.73 -7.07
N LEU A 17 8.37 -25.69 -6.80
CA LEU A 17 8.73 -24.65 -7.77
C LEU A 17 10.14 -24.81 -8.32
N VAL A 18 10.96 -25.66 -7.69
CA VAL A 18 12.37 -25.87 -8.02
C VAL A 18 12.55 -27.30 -8.52
N ASN A 19 13.48 -27.50 -9.46
CA ASN A 19 13.84 -28.82 -9.98
C ASN A 19 14.37 -29.73 -8.86
N ASP A 20 13.91 -30.98 -8.80
CA ASP A 20 14.30 -31.96 -7.78
C ASP A 20 15.82 -32.21 -7.69
N THR A 21 16.56 -31.96 -8.77
CA THR A 21 18.04 -32.08 -8.78
C THR A 21 18.76 -30.97 -8.00
N LEU A 22 18.06 -29.89 -7.65
CA LEU A 22 18.61 -28.72 -6.95
C LEU A 22 18.24 -28.71 -5.46
N ILE A 23 17.54 -29.74 -4.99
CA ILE A 23 17.09 -29.85 -3.61
C ILE A 23 17.63 -31.12 -2.98
N ASN A 24 17.75 -31.09 -1.66
CA ASN A 24 18.15 -32.22 -0.85
C ASN A 24 17.29 -32.25 0.41
N VAL A 25 16.66 -33.39 0.66
CA VAL A 25 15.81 -33.61 1.85
C VAL A 25 16.48 -34.65 2.73
N THR A 26 16.68 -34.31 4.00
CA THR A 26 17.32 -35.17 4.99
C THR A 26 16.50 -35.14 6.28
N CYS A 27 16.71 -36.12 7.16
CA CYS A 27 16.21 -36.06 8.52
C CYS A 27 17.26 -36.46 9.54
N GLY A 28 17.07 -35.98 10.77
CA GLY A 28 17.87 -36.32 11.93
C GLY A 28 16.98 -36.67 13.12
N THR A 29 17.57 -36.67 14.31
CA THR A 29 16.82 -36.94 15.55
C THR A 29 15.88 -35.77 15.83
N GLY A 30 14.58 -35.99 15.65
CA GLY A 30 13.54 -35.00 15.93
C GLY A 30 13.32 -33.92 14.87
N TYR A 31 13.94 -34.01 13.68
CA TYR A 31 13.73 -33.02 12.61
C TYR A 31 13.83 -33.61 11.19
N THR A 32 13.22 -32.91 10.23
CA THR A 32 13.45 -33.03 8.78
C THR A 32 13.96 -31.69 8.24
N ARG A 33 14.83 -31.72 7.24
CA ARG A 33 15.50 -30.55 6.66
C ARG A 33 15.46 -30.61 5.14
N LEU A 34 15.05 -29.52 4.52
CA LEU A 34 15.10 -29.29 3.08
C LEU A 34 16.10 -28.17 2.80
N THR A 35 17.12 -28.48 2.02
CA THR A 35 18.13 -27.50 1.55
C THR A 35 18.13 -27.47 0.04
N GLY A 36 18.48 -26.34 -0.57
CA GLY A 36 18.65 -26.30 -2.02
C GLY A 36 19.10 -24.96 -2.55
N ILE A 37 19.09 -24.83 -3.86
CA ILE A 37 19.27 -23.57 -4.59
C ILE A 37 18.09 -23.34 -5.51
N THR A 38 17.63 -22.10 -5.62
CA THR A 38 16.45 -21.73 -6.42
C THR A 38 16.66 -21.97 -7.93
N GLN A 39 17.91 -21.88 -8.42
CA GLN A 39 18.31 -22.21 -9.78
C GLN A 39 19.84 -22.41 -9.88
N ALA A 40 20.30 -23.19 -10.87
CA ALA A 40 21.67 -23.73 -10.92
C ALA A 40 22.81 -22.71 -11.07
N SER A 41 22.56 -21.49 -11.58
CA SER A 41 23.60 -20.49 -11.88
C SER A 41 23.58 -19.31 -10.91
N ILE A 42 22.50 -18.53 -10.95
CA ILE A 42 22.36 -17.29 -10.19
C ILE A 42 21.48 -17.47 -8.95
N GLY A 43 21.03 -18.70 -8.66
CA GLY A 43 20.06 -18.97 -7.62
C GLY A 43 20.57 -18.67 -6.22
N LEU A 44 19.63 -18.25 -5.38
CA LEU A 44 19.76 -18.13 -3.95
C LEU A 44 19.69 -19.52 -3.31
N LYS A 45 20.52 -19.74 -2.28
CA LYS A 45 20.38 -20.88 -1.37
C LYS A 45 19.13 -20.71 -0.52
N PHE A 46 18.52 -21.81 -0.14
CA PHE A 46 17.48 -21.85 0.87
C PHE A 46 17.67 -23.03 1.80
N ASP A 47 17.23 -22.85 3.04
CA ASP A 47 17.20 -23.88 4.08
C ASP A 47 15.88 -23.83 4.83
N SER A 48 15.43 -24.98 5.31
CA SER A 48 14.14 -25.16 5.95
C SER A 48 14.20 -26.36 6.88
N ILE A 49 13.90 -26.18 8.16
CA ILE A 49 13.91 -27.23 9.18
C ILE A 49 12.56 -27.27 9.87
N ALA A 50 11.91 -28.44 9.85
CA ALA A 50 10.76 -28.74 10.69
C ALA A 50 11.19 -29.67 11.82
N ARG A 51 10.95 -29.26 13.07
CA ARG A 51 11.45 -29.93 14.28
C ARG A 51 10.30 -30.20 15.26
N VAL A 52 10.29 -31.38 15.87
CA VAL A 52 9.37 -31.70 16.95
C VAL A 52 9.83 -31.04 18.25
N SER A 53 8.90 -30.39 18.96
CA SER A 53 9.15 -29.70 20.23
C SER A 53 8.60 -30.51 21.40
N GLY A 54 9.44 -30.75 22.41
CA GLY A 54 9.14 -31.51 23.64
C GLY A 54 9.76 -32.91 23.65
N ASN A 55 9.23 -33.83 24.48
CA ASN A 55 9.76 -35.19 24.61
C ASN A 55 9.04 -36.18 23.68
N TYR A 56 9.73 -36.66 22.65
CA TYR A 56 9.16 -37.53 21.62
C TYR A 56 10.17 -38.60 21.20
N SER A 57 9.66 -39.72 20.70
CA SER A 57 10.45 -40.64 19.87
C SER A 57 10.22 -40.31 18.41
N SER A 58 11.28 -40.36 17.61
CA SER A 58 11.17 -40.15 16.16
C SER A 58 12.16 -41.01 15.39
N THR A 59 11.79 -41.39 14.18
CA THR A 59 12.68 -42.06 13.22
C THR A 59 12.77 -41.28 11.92
N CYS A 60 13.86 -41.47 11.20
CA CYS A 60 14.11 -40.86 9.90
C CYS A 60 13.78 -41.87 8.79
N SER A 61 13.00 -41.48 7.78
CA SER A 61 12.75 -42.32 6.61
C SER A 61 13.90 -42.25 5.60
N ASP A 62 13.97 -43.23 4.70
CA ASP A 62 14.94 -43.23 3.58
C ASP A 62 14.77 -42.04 2.64
N THR A 63 13.59 -41.41 2.64
CA THR A 63 13.25 -40.22 1.85
C THR A 63 13.46 -38.90 2.59
N GLY A 64 14.11 -38.92 3.76
CA GLY A 64 14.39 -37.71 4.54
C GLY A 64 13.20 -37.16 5.34
N SER A 65 12.12 -37.93 5.50
CA SER A 65 10.94 -37.54 6.27
C SER A 65 11.07 -37.92 7.75
N LEU A 66 10.57 -37.06 8.63
CA LEU A 66 10.52 -37.33 10.07
C LEU A 66 9.24 -38.11 10.40
N ILE A 67 9.37 -39.24 11.08
CA ILE A 67 8.25 -40.03 11.59
C ILE A 67 8.23 -39.88 13.12
N ILE A 68 7.23 -39.17 13.64
CA ILE A 68 7.03 -38.95 15.08
C ILE A 68 6.20 -40.12 15.62
N LEU A 69 6.72 -40.79 16.64
CA LEU A 69 6.09 -41.91 17.32
C LEU A 69 5.53 -41.43 18.67
N PRO A 70 4.19 -41.41 18.84
CA PRO A 70 3.58 -40.93 20.07
C PRO A 70 3.84 -41.88 21.24
N ALA A 71 4.16 -41.30 22.40
CA ALA A 71 4.22 -42.04 23.65
C ALA A 71 2.81 -42.54 24.07
N PRO A 72 2.71 -43.59 24.91
CA PRO A 72 1.43 -44.03 25.45
C PRO A 72 0.66 -42.89 26.09
N GLY A 73 -0.58 -42.65 25.64
CA GLY A 73 -1.44 -41.59 26.15
C GLY A 73 -1.17 -40.19 25.57
N GLN A 74 -0.21 -40.04 24.65
CA GLN A 74 0.10 -38.76 24.03
C GLN A 74 -1.00 -38.28 23.09
N LYS A 75 -1.52 -37.06 23.31
CA LYS A 75 -2.65 -36.49 22.56
C LYS A 75 -2.31 -35.26 21.73
N VAL A 76 -1.06 -34.78 21.83
CA VAL A 76 -0.60 -33.56 21.17
C VAL A 76 0.83 -33.77 20.69
N ALA A 77 1.12 -33.25 19.50
CA ALA A 77 2.46 -33.06 18.97
C ALA A 77 2.61 -31.61 18.52
N THR A 78 3.73 -30.99 18.86
CA THR A 78 4.06 -29.62 18.44
C THR A 78 5.23 -29.68 17.47
N ILE A 79 5.05 -29.08 16.29
CA ILE A 79 6.09 -28.95 15.27
C ILE A 79 6.40 -27.47 15.14
N VAL A 80 7.67 -27.11 15.27
CA VAL A 80 8.16 -25.77 14.94
C VAL A 80 8.85 -25.84 13.57
N TRP A 81 8.68 -24.80 12.77
CA TRP A 81 9.21 -24.74 11.42
C TRP A 81 9.76 -23.35 11.15
N SER A 82 10.94 -23.30 10.53
CA SER A 82 11.54 -22.08 10.00
C SER A 82 12.14 -22.38 8.63
N ALA A 83 12.18 -21.35 7.78
CA ALA A 83 12.88 -21.37 6.51
C ALA A 83 13.55 -20.02 6.26
N GLU A 84 14.67 -20.02 5.56
CA GLU A 84 15.44 -18.81 5.23
C GLU A 84 16.15 -19.00 3.88
N SER A 85 16.52 -17.88 3.24
CA SER A 85 17.38 -17.86 2.05
C SER A 85 18.64 -17.05 2.28
N ASP A 86 19.65 -17.20 1.41
CA ASP A 86 20.80 -16.28 1.40
C ASP A 86 20.47 -14.95 0.70
N TYR A 87 19.21 -14.50 0.65
CA TYR A 87 18.87 -13.20 0.09
C TYR A 87 19.41 -12.06 0.97
N ASP A 88 20.13 -11.12 0.38
CA ASP A 88 20.57 -9.90 1.05
C ASP A 88 20.38 -8.68 0.13
N GLN A 89 19.35 -7.89 0.43
CA GLN A 89 19.03 -6.66 -0.30
C GLN A 89 20.20 -5.64 -0.31
N THR A 90 21.08 -5.67 0.69
CA THR A 90 22.22 -4.75 0.79
C THR A 90 23.34 -5.09 -0.20
N LYS A 91 23.28 -6.25 -0.85
CA LYS A 91 24.22 -6.71 -1.88
C LYS A 91 23.73 -6.44 -3.30
N GLY A 92 22.66 -5.68 -3.46
CA GLY A 92 22.16 -5.18 -4.75
C GLY A 92 22.97 -4.02 -5.34
N ASN A 93 24.29 -3.99 -5.14
CA ASN A 93 25.15 -2.88 -5.55
C ASN A 93 26.41 -3.35 -6.28
N ALA A 94 27.09 -2.42 -6.96
CA ALA A 94 28.29 -2.70 -7.75
C ALA A 94 29.44 -3.32 -6.94
N ALA A 95 29.59 -2.95 -5.66
CA ALA A 95 30.63 -3.52 -4.78
C ALA A 95 30.42 -5.02 -4.52
N SER A 96 29.18 -5.49 -4.66
CA SER A 96 28.78 -6.89 -4.47
C SER A 96 28.36 -7.54 -5.79
N ASP A 97 28.74 -6.95 -6.93
CA ASP A 97 28.36 -7.37 -8.29
C ASP A 97 26.86 -7.60 -8.48
N PHE A 98 26.03 -6.78 -7.81
CA PHE A 98 24.57 -6.89 -7.80
C PHE A 98 24.07 -8.32 -7.48
N SER A 99 24.79 -9.04 -6.62
CA SER A 99 24.55 -10.45 -6.35
C SER A 99 23.27 -10.72 -5.57
N TYR A 100 22.86 -9.80 -4.69
CA TYR A 100 21.78 -9.99 -3.70
C TYR A 100 21.99 -11.22 -2.79
N LYS A 101 23.23 -11.67 -2.59
CA LYS A 101 23.59 -12.88 -1.84
C LYS A 101 24.30 -12.55 -0.53
N GLY A 102 23.72 -12.99 0.57
CA GLY A 102 24.22 -12.89 1.93
C GLY A 102 24.87 -14.17 2.44
N GLU A 103 24.72 -14.41 3.75
CA GLU A 103 25.31 -15.56 4.45
C GLU A 103 24.51 -16.85 4.21
N ASP A 104 25.15 -17.99 4.52
CA ASP A 104 24.49 -19.29 4.42
C ASP A 104 23.29 -19.36 5.39
N PRO A 105 22.07 -19.70 4.93
CA PRO A 105 20.87 -19.65 5.78
C PRO A 105 20.82 -20.79 6.82
N GLY A 106 21.59 -21.86 6.61
CA GLY A 106 21.53 -23.08 7.41
C GLY A 106 21.72 -22.88 8.92
N PRO A 107 22.79 -22.20 9.37
CA PRO A 107 23.00 -21.90 10.80
C PRO A 107 21.86 -21.10 11.43
N ILE A 108 21.29 -20.12 10.73
CA ILE A 108 20.18 -19.29 11.21
C ILE A 108 18.93 -20.15 11.43
N VAL A 109 18.57 -20.98 10.44
CA VAL A 109 17.40 -21.88 10.53
C VAL A 109 17.58 -22.92 11.65
N GLU A 110 18.79 -23.46 11.83
CA GLU A 110 19.10 -24.41 12.91
C GLU A 110 18.94 -23.77 14.29
N GLU A 111 19.47 -22.56 14.47
CA GLU A 111 19.36 -21.81 15.73
C GLU A 111 17.90 -21.48 16.06
N LEU A 112 17.16 -20.89 15.10
CA LEU A 112 15.77 -20.50 15.29
C LEU A 112 14.89 -21.70 15.66
N THR A 113 15.02 -22.82 14.95
CA THR A 113 14.20 -24.00 15.21
C THR A 113 14.59 -24.72 16.50
N THR A 114 15.88 -24.74 16.87
CA THR A 114 16.32 -25.29 18.15
C THR A 114 15.83 -24.45 19.32
N SER A 115 15.96 -23.12 19.23
CA SER A 115 15.46 -22.18 20.23
C SER A 115 13.95 -22.28 20.40
N ALA A 116 13.19 -22.28 19.30
CA ALA A 116 11.73 -22.44 19.33
C ALA A 116 11.33 -23.81 19.91
N ALA A 117 12.00 -24.90 19.52
CA ALA A 117 11.67 -26.24 19.99
C ALA A 117 11.94 -26.44 21.50
N SER A 118 12.82 -25.64 22.09
CA SER A 118 13.11 -25.66 23.53
C SER A 118 12.00 -25.03 24.40
N LYS A 119 11.07 -24.29 23.80
CA LYS A 119 9.95 -23.64 24.49
C LYS A 119 8.71 -24.52 24.45
N SER A 120 7.82 -24.38 25.43
CA SER A 120 6.51 -25.04 25.37
C SER A 120 5.60 -24.37 24.34
N TYR A 121 4.59 -25.11 23.86
CA TYR A 121 3.58 -24.56 22.97
C TYR A 121 2.87 -23.36 23.59
N GLU A 122 2.54 -23.42 24.88
CA GLU A 122 1.84 -22.35 25.60
C GLU A 122 2.68 -21.08 25.66
N ALA A 123 4.00 -21.21 25.87
CA ALA A 123 4.91 -20.07 25.87
C ALA A 123 5.03 -19.44 24.48
N LEU A 124 5.13 -20.24 23.42
CA LEU A 124 5.15 -19.77 22.03
C LEU A 124 3.84 -19.07 21.65
N LEU A 125 2.70 -19.68 21.99
CA LEU A 125 1.38 -19.13 21.71
C LEU A 125 1.16 -17.81 22.46
N THR A 126 1.52 -17.75 23.74
CA THR A 126 1.37 -16.54 24.55
C THR A 126 2.20 -15.39 23.96
N GLY A 127 3.48 -15.63 23.67
CA GLY A 127 4.34 -14.62 23.06
C GLY A 127 3.85 -14.15 21.69
N HIS A 128 3.36 -15.07 20.85
CA HIS A 128 2.77 -14.73 19.55
C HIS A 128 1.51 -13.87 19.69
N VAL A 129 0.59 -14.24 20.58
CA VAL A 129 -0.68 -13.52 20.77
C VAL A 129 -0.44 -12.14 21.37
N GLU A 130 0.50 -12.01 22.32
CA GLU A 130 0.88 -10.72 22.90
C GLU A 130 1.47 -9.77 21.84
N ASP A 131 2.41 -10.26 21.01
CA ASP A 131 2.99 -9.50 19.90
C ASP A 131 1.94 -9.08 18.85
N TYR A 132 1.11 -10.03 18.43
CA TYR A 132 0.04 -9.78 17.47
C TYR A 132 -0.95 -8.72 17.99
N ILE A 133 -1.40 -8.83 19.24
CA ILE A 133 -2.34 -7.87 19.85
C ILE A 133 -1.68 -6.50 20.02
N ALA A 134 -0.38 -6.43 20.35
CA ALA A 134 0.31 -5.15 20.47
C ALA A 134 0.28 -4.35 19.16
N LEU A 135 0.42 -5.03 18.02
CA LEU A 135 0.30 -4.39 16.71
C LEU A 135 -1.16 -4.16 16.32
N MET A 136 -1.96 -5.21 16.25
CA MET A 136 -3.32 -5.18 15.69
C MET A 136 -4.32 -4.45 16.58
N GLY A 137 -4.07 -4.37 17.89
CA GLY A 137 -4.89 -3.61 18.84
C GLY A 137 -4.63 -2.10 18.83
N SER A 138 -3.67 -1.62 18.03
CA SER A 138 -3.36 -0.19 17.92
C SER A 138 -4.43 0.63 17.19
N PHE A 139 -5.34 -0.03 16.47
CA PHE A 139 -6.45 0.61 15.75
C PHE A 139 -7.73 -0.19 15.95
N THR A 140 -8.85 0.49 16.19
CA THR A 140 -10.17 -0.14 16.25
C THR A 140 -11.20 0.68 15.49
N LEU A 141 -12.04 0.02 14.70
CA LEU A 141 -13.21 0.59 14.05
C LEU A 141 -14.45 -0.17 14.52
N ASP A 142 -15.30 0.49 15.30
CA ASP A 142 -16.51 -0.12 15.85
C ASP A 142 -17.73 0.32 15.03
N LEU A 143 -18.33 -0.65 14.32
CA LEU A 143 -19.56 -0.49 13.53
C LEU A 143 -20.67 -1.40 14.10
N PRO A 144 -21.96 -1.04 13.95
CA PRO A 144 -23.07 -1.91 14.32
C PRO A 144 -23.08 -3.22 13.48
N ASP A 145 -23.19 -4.37 14.15
CA ASP A 145 -23.37 -5.67 13.49
C ASP A 145 -24.85 -5.92 13.15
N THR A 146 -25.38 -5.14 12.20
CA THR A 146 -26.80 -5.21 11.83
C THR A 146 -27.21 -6.54 11.20
N ALA A 147 -26.24 -7.32 10.71
CA ALA A 147 -26.45 -8.63 10.10
C ALA A 147 -26.24 -9.79 11.08
N ASN A 148 -25.88 -9.51 12.34
CA ASN A 148 -25.50 -10.52 13.34
C ASN A 148 -24.46 -11.51 12.77
N SER A 149 -23.46 -10.94 12.10
CA SER A 149 -22.39 -11.62 11.38
C SER A 149 -21.23 -12.07 12.28
N SER A 150 -21.22 -11.66 13.55
CA SER A 150 -20.26 -12.14 14.53
C SER A 150 -20.22 -13.68 14.60
N GLY A 151 -19.03 -14.25 14.46
CA GLY A 151 -18.81 -15.69 14.52
C GLY A 151 -19.16 -16.50 13.26
N ILE A 152 -19.54 -15.84 12.15
CA ILE A 152 -19.68 -16.53 10.85
C ILE A 152 -18.28 -16.92 10.33
N GLU A 153 -18.05 -18.22 10.14
CA GLU A 153 -16.79 -18.74 9.63
C GLU A 153 -16.58 -18.39 8.15
N THR A 154 -15.48 -17.74 7.83
CA THR A 154 -15.03 -17.51 6.46
C THR A 154 -14.18 -18.69 5.99
N VAL A 155 -14.71 -19.52 5.10
CA VAL A 155 -14.14 -20.83 4.73
C VAL A 155 -13.05 -20.72 3.65
N SER A 156 -12.19 -21.74 3.60
CA SER A 156 -10.99 -21.85 2.75
C SER A 156 -11.21 -21.81 1.23
N GLY A 157 -10.29 -21.17 0.52
CA GLY A 157 -10.17 -21.22 -0.94
C GLY A 157 -8.70 -21.28 -1.37
N HIS A 158 -8.42 -21.83 -2.55
CA HIS A 158 -7.08 -21.87 -3.14
C HIS A 158 -6.73 -20.51 -3.75
N VAL A 159 -5.47 -20.10 -3.59
CA VAL A 159 -4.96 -18.79 -4.01
C VAL A 159 -3.91 -19.05 -5.09
N GLU A 160 -4.17 -18.61 -6.32
CA GLU A 160 -3.17 -18.57 -7.39
C GLU A 160 -2.75 -17.12 -7.60
N MET A 161 -1.46 -16.81 -7.49
CA MET A 161 -0.96 -15.43 -7.56
C MET A 161 -0.80 -14.96 -9.02
N LYS A 162 -1.10 -13.67 -9.27
CA LYS A 162 -0.79 -13.04 -10.56
C LYS A 162 0.71 -12.77 -10.66
N LEU A 163 1.35 -13.30 -11.69
CA LEU A 163 2.73 -12.94 -12.08
C LEU A 163 2.64 -12.28 -13.47
N THR A 164 2.77 -10.96 -13.54
CA THR A 164 2.80 -10.26 -14.83
C THR A 164 3.88 -9.19 -14.84
N ASP A 165 4.69 -9.20 -15.89
CA ASP A 165 5.61 -8.12 -16.22
C ASP A 165 4.82 -6.99 -16.89
N LEU A 166 4.80 -5.82 -16.26
CA LEU A 166 4.25 -4.60 -16.84
C LEU A 166 5.39 -3.79 -17.47
N PRO A 167 5.13 -2.99 -18.52
CA PRO A 167 6.13 -2.11 -19.09
C PRO A 167 6.67 -1.14 -18.03
N PRO A 168 7.96 -0.76 -18.08
CA PRO A 168 8.56 0.09 -17.08
C PRO A 168 7.90 1.47 -17.10
N ASP A 169 7.51 1.95 -15.92
CA ASP A 169 7.06 3.31 -15.69
C ASP A 169 8.15 4.06 -14.89
N PRO A 170 8.99 4.88 -15.54
CA PRO A 170 10.00 5.71 -14.87
C PRO A 170 9.46 6.54 -13.71
N ALA A 171 8.19 6.97 -13.75
CA ALA A 171 7.56 7.76 -12.68
C ALA A 171 7.28 6.95 -11.40
N SER A 172 7.37 5.61 -11.45
CA SER A 172 7.17 4.75 -10.27
C SER A 172 8.08 5.12 -9.10
N ALA A 173 9.34 5.50 -9.34
CA ALA A 173 10.23 5.96 -8.28
C ALA A 173 9.73 7.26 -7.62
N ALA A 174 9.16 8.18 -8.39
CA ALA A 174 8.49 9.37 -7.83
C ALA A 174 7.22 8.99 -7.07
N TRP A 175 6.44 8.02 -7.55
CA TRP A 175 5.30 7.50 -6.80
C TRP A 175 5.73 6.89 -5.46
N MET A 176 6.81 6.11 -5.42
CA MET A 176 7.30 5.51 -4.17
C MET A 176 7.73 6.56 -3.13
N MET A 177 8.16 7.75 -3.56
CA MET A 177 8.51 8.84 -2.66
C MET A 177 7.31 9.41 -1.90
N LEU A 178 6.07 9.15 -2.34
CA LEU A 178 4.88 9.47 -1.56
C LEU A 178 4.90 8.72 -0.22
N HIS A 179 5.22 7.43 -0.25
CA HIS A 179 5.33 6.60 0.95
C HIS A 179 6.49 7.03 1.85
N VAL A 180 7.61 7.44 1.27
CA VAL A 180 8.77 7.96 2.03
C VAL A 180 8.39 9.25 2.76
N PHE A 181 7.77 10.19 2.06
CA PHE A 181 7.31 11.43 2.67
C PHE A 181 6.21 11.17 3.71
N ASP A 182 5.23 10.31 3.42
CA ASP A 182 4.16 9.97 4.36
C ASP A 182 4.71 9.29 5.61
N HIS A 183 5.68 8.38 5.49
CA HIS A 183 6.33 7.79 6.67
C HIS A 183 6.88 8.88 7.59
N TYR A 184 7.58 9.87 7.02
CA TYR A 184 8.02 11.01 7.78
C TYR A 184 6.84 11.81 8.36
N ASP A 185 5.84 12.22 7.57
CA ASP A 185 4.83 13.15 8.07
C ASP A 185 3.90 12.50 9.12
N TYR A 186 3.65 11.20 9.02
CA TYR A 186 2.88 10.45 10.01
C TYR A 186 3.68 10.06 11.27
N THR A 187 5.01 9.93 11.20
CA THR A 187 5.84 9.58 12.38
C THR A 187 6.52 10.78 13.03
N ARG A 188 6.76 11.83 12.24
CA ARG A 188 7.61 12.99 12.53
C ARG A 188 9.02 12.60 12.99
N ASN A 189 9.50 11.43 12.57
CA ASN A 189 10.84 10.95 12.90
C ASN A 189 11.89 11.68 12.04
N ILE A 190 12.46 12.76 12.58
CA ILE A 190 13.46 13.58 11.90
C ILE A 190 14.77 12.81 11.70
N THR A 191 15.16 11.93 12.62
CA THR A 191 16.37 11.11 12.48
C THR A 191 16.25 10.17 11.28
N TRP A 192 15.13 9.42 11.18
CA TRP A 192 14.88 8.58 10.01
C TRP A 192 14.78 9.39 8.70
N LEU A 193 14.16 10.57 8.76
CA LEU A 193 14.12 11.46 7.59
C LEU A 193 15.53 11.86 7.17
N ALA A 194 16.39 12.31 8.08
CA ALA A 194 17.76 12.71 7.76
C ALA A 194 18.60 11.54 7.23
N ASP A 195 18.51 10.37 7.87
CA ASP A 195 19.39 9.23 7.58
C ASP A 195 18.93 8.41 6.37
N THR A 196 17.63 8.39 6.07
CA THR A 196 17.05 7.51 5.04
C THR A 196 16.08 8.23 4.13
N GLY A 197 15.06 8.90 4.68
CA GLY A 197 13.96 9.43 3.87
C GLY A 197 14.38 10.54 2.90
N TYR A 198 15.11 11.53 3.39
CA TYR A 198 15.56 12.68 2.62
C TYR A 198 16.61 12.33 1.56
N PRO A 199 17.62 11.46 1.82
CA PRO A 199 18.50 10.96 0.77
C PRO A 199 17.75 10.30 -0.41
N LEU A 200 16.68 9.54 -0.14
CA LEU A 200 15.83 8.95 -1.18
C LEU A 200 15.07 10.04 -1.96
N LEU A 201 14.41 10.97 -1.26
CA LEU A 201 13.70 12.11 -1.85
C LEU A 201 14.62 12.94 -2.75
N LYS A 202 15.80 13.33 -2.24
CA LYS A 202 16.81 14.10 -2.97
C LYS A 202 17.28 13.39 -4.22
N SER A 203 17.52 12.08 -4.15
CA SER A 203 18.02 11.29 -5.28
C SER A 203 17.00 11.25 -6.42
N VAL A 204 15.73 10.97 -6.10
CA VAL A 204 14.64 10.93 -7.08
C VAL A 204 14.36 12.34 -7.63
N ALA A 205 14.36 13.36 -6.78
CA ALA A 205 14.20 14.76 -7.22
C ALA A 205 15.32 15.21 -8.17
N SER A 206 16.57 14.88 -7.85
CA SER A 206 17.74 15.23 -8.68
C SER A 206 17.63 14.61 -10.08
N PHE A 207 17.18 13.36 -10.15
CA PHE A 207 16.87 12.72 -11.43
C PHE A 207 15.84 13.53 -12.21
N TRP A 208 14.67 13.81 -11.63
CA TRP A 208 13.61 14.52 -12.35
C TRP A 208 13.97 15.94 -12.75
N ILE A 209 14.68 16.68 -11.90
CA ILE A 209 15.23 18.01 -12.24
C ILE A 209 16.08 17.96 -13.51
N SER A 210 16.88 16.90 -13.68
CA SER A 210 17.70 16.70 -14.88
C SER A 210 16.91 16.26 -16.11
N GLN A 211 15.71 15.70 -15.94
CA GLN A 211 14.85 15.20 -17.02
C GLN A 211 13.80 16.23 -17.48
N LEU A 212 13.51 17.26 -16.68
CA LEU A 212 12.56 18.31 -17.03
C LEU A 212 13.07 19.18 -18.19
N GLN A 213 12.26 19.30 -19.24
CA GLN A 213 12.56 20.03 -20.47
C GLN A 213 11.51 21.12 -20.68
N GLU A 214 11.85 22.18 -21.40
CA GLU A 214 10.87 23.19 -21.83
C GLU A 214 9.82 22.54 -22.74
N ASP A 215 8.55 22.93 -22.56
CA ASP A 215 7.47 22.51 -23.44
C ASP A 215 7.56 23.24 -24.78
N LEU A 216 8.30 22.65 -25.72
CA LEU A 216 8.46 23.16 -27.07
C LEU A 216 7.25 22.87 -27.99
N PHE A 217 6.29 22.03 -27.55
CA PHE A 217 5.13 21.69 -28.36
C PHE A 217 4.02 22.74 -28.19
N THR A 218 3.64 23.04 -26.94
CA THR A 218 2.67 24.10 -26.66
C THR A 218 3.31 25.48 -26.63
N ASN A 219 4.62 25.55 -26.33
CA ASN A 219 5.40 26.77 -26.18
C ASN A 219 4.76 27.74 -25.17
N ASP A 220 4.20 27.19 -24.09
CA ASP A 220 3.53 27.93 -23.01
C ASP A 220 4.47 28.38 -21.88
N GLY A 221 5.76 28.06 -22.00
CA GLY A 221 6.80 28.41 -21.03
C GLY A 221 6.91 27.49 -19.82
N THR A 222 6.13 26.40 -19.78
CA THR A 222 6.22 25.41 -18.70
C THR A 222 7.31 24.36 -18.97
N LEU A 223 7.67 23.63 -17.92
CA LEU A 223 8.55 22.47 -17.96
C LEU A 223 7.72 21.19 -17.94
N VAL A 224 8.12 20.24 -18.78
CA VAL A 224 7.45 18.95 -18.96
C VAL A 224 8.45 17.80 -18.99
N VAL A 225 7.94 16.57 -18.82
CA VAL A 225 8.71 15.35 -19.10
C VAL A 225 8.41 14.86 -20.51
N ASN A 226 9.46 14.45 -21.21
CA ASN A 226 9.40 13.83 -22.53
C ASN A 226 10.52 12.77 -22.66
N PRO A 227 10.20 11.47 -22.86
CA PRO A 227 8.86 10.90 -23.00
C PRO A 227 8.17 10.60 -21.65
N CYS A 228 6.85 10.46 -21.66
CA CYS A 228 6.01 10.02 -20.54
C CYS A 228 4.87 9.11 -21.04
N ASN A 229 4.18 8.42 -20.14
CA ASN A 229 2.97 7.66 -20.44
C ASN A 229 1.91 7.82 -19.33
N SER A 230 0.66 7.45 -19.62
CA SER A 230 -0.37 7.25 -18.60
C SER A 230 -0.60 5.74 -18.43
N PRO A 231 -0.21 5.12 -17.30
CA PRO A 231 -0.49 3.71 -17.08
C PRO A 231 -2.01 3.45 -17.15
N GLU A 232 -2.54 2.54 -17.96
CA GLU A 232 -1.91 1.72 -19.01
C GLU A 232 -2.61 1.98 -20.36
N GLN A 233 -2.86 3.25 -20.69
CA GLN A 233 -3.56 3.63 -21.91
C GLN A 233 -2.94 4.83 -22.63
N GLY A 234 -3.39 5.01 -23.87
CA GLY A 234 -2.84 6.00 -24.79
C GLY A 234 -1.40 5.67 -25.20
N PRO A 235 -0.79 6.51 -26.05
CA PRO A 235 0.60 6.34 -26.44
C PRO A 235 1.56 6.95 -25.40
N THR A 236 2.83 6.55 -25.50
CA THR A 236 3.93 7.34 -24.94
C THR A 236 3.99 8.70 -25.66
N THR A 237 4.03 9.78 -24.89
CA THR A 237 3.96 11.16 -25.38
C THR A 237 4.82 12.08 -24.49
N PHE A 238 4.45 13.36 -24.33
CA PHE A 238 5.08 14.30 -23.40
C PHE A 238 4.02 14.93 -22.47
N GLY A 239 4.44 15.50 -21.35
CA GLY A 239 3.55 16.30 -20.50
C GLY A 239 2.37 15.54 -19.89
N CYS A 240 2.49 14.23 -19.68
CA CYS A 240 1.41 13.39 -19.14
C CYS A 240 1.09 13.81 -17.71
N THR A 241 -0.19 14.00 -17.43
CA THR A 241 -0.69 14.49 -16.13
C THR A 241 -0.18 13.64 -14.96
N HIS A 242 -0.12 12.31 -15.13
CA HIS A 242 0.42 11.38 -14.15
C HIS A 242 1.85 11.73 -13.69
N TYR A 243 2.75 11.96 -14.66
CA TYR A 243 4.15 12.27 -14.39
C TYR A 243 4.29 13.63 -13.72
N GLN A 244 3.60 14.64 -14.25
CA GLN A 244 3.67 16.00 -13.73
C GLN A 244 3.26 16.06 -12.26
N GLN A 245 2.16 15.40 -11.91
CA GLN A 245 1.65 15.38 -10.54
C GLN A 245 2.58 14.65 -9.57
N LEU A 246 3.21 13.55 -10.00
CA LEU A 246 4.17 12.81 -9.17
C LEU A 246 5.47 13.59 -8.96
N ILE A 247 6.00 14.21 -10.02
CA ILE A 247 7.23 15.02 -9.95
C ILE A 247 7.01 16.25 -9.10
N HIS A 248 5.88 16.94 -9.30
CA HIS A 248 5.47 18.03 -8.43
C HIS A 248 5.54 17.61 -6.96
N GLN A 249 4.96 16.46 -6.62
CA GLN A 249 4.89 15.99 -5.25
C GLN A 249 6.27 15.68 -4.66
N VAL A 250 7.18 15.09 -5.45
CA VAL A 250 8.56 14.84 -5.01
C VAL A 250 9.31 16.15 -4.76
N LEU A 251 9.17 17.13 -5.66
CA LEU A 251 9.81 18.44 -5.50
C LEU A 251 9.27 19.19 -4.29
N GLU A 252 7.96 19.18 -4.07
CA GLU A 252 7.34 19.75 -2.85
C GLU A 252 7.78 19.01 -1.58
N ALA A 253 7.87 17.68 -1.61
CA ALA A 253 8.38 16.91 -0.47
C ALA A 253 9.82 17.30 -0.11
N VAL A 254 10.69 17.48 -1.10
CA VAL A 254 12.06 17.99 -0.90
C VAL A 254 12.03 19.40 -0.33
N ARG A 255 11.27 20.32 -0.94
CA ARG A 255 11.14 21.70 -0.48
C ARG A 255 10.67 21.79 0.98
N ALA A 256 9.71 20.95 1.37
CA ALA A 256 9.18 20.90 2.73
C ALA A 256 10.13 20.27 3.75
N THR A 257 11.02 19.36 3.33
CA THR A 257 11.88 18.58 4.23
C THR A 257 13.34 19.03 4.28
N ALA A 258 13.85 19.69 3.23
CA ALA A 258 15.22 20.17 3.15
C ALA A 258 15.62 21.08 4.35
N PRO A 259 14.78 22.03 4.81
CA PRO A 259 15.10 22.82 6.00
C PRO A 259 15.19 21.97 7.28
N LEU A 260 14.39 20.91 7.37
CA LEU A 260 14.26 20.07 8.57
C LEU A 260 15.47 19.17 8.80
N VAL A 261 16.16 18.81 7.72
CA VAL A 261 17.40 18.03 7.76
C VAL A 261 18.65 18.90 7.59
N SER A 262 18.47 20.23 7.49
CA SER A 262 19.56 21.18 7.25
C SER A 262 20.38 20.83 5.99
N GLU A 263 19.71 20.64 4.85
CA GLU A 263 20.38 20.43 3.56
C GLU A 263 21.42 21.52 3.28
N GLN A 264 22.61 21.10 2.85
CA GLN A 264 23.77 21.98 2.62
C GLN A 264 23.95 22.33 1.14
N ASP A 265 23.38 21.54 0.23
CA ASP A 265 23.43 21.77 -1.22
C ASP A 265 22.42 22.85 -1.65
N THR A 266 22.82 24.12 -1.51
CA THR A 266 21.96 25.27 -1.83
C THR A 266 21.61 25.36 -3.31
N ASP A 267 22.49 24.91 -4.20
CA ASP A 267 22.24 24.92 -5.64
C ASP A 267 21.15 23.92 -6.01
N PHE A 268 21.16 22.73 -5.39
CA PHE A 268 20.07 21.77 -5.51
C PHE A 268 18.74 22.34 -5.00
N VAL A 269 18.70 22.94 -3.80
CA VAL A 269 17.46 23.52 -3.24
C VAL A 269 16.93 24.64 -4.14
N ASN A 270 17.79 25.53 -4.62
CA ASN A 270 17.40 26.59 -5.56
C ASN A 270 16.87 26.01 -6.88
N SER A 271 17.48 24.93 -7.38
CA SER A 271 17.01 24.23 -8.57
C SER A 271 15.63 23.60 -8.37
N VAL A 272 15.38 23.01 -7.20
CA VAL A 272 14.04 22.49 -6.82
C VAL A 272 13.02 23.62 -6.91
N ASP A 273 13.26 24.76 -6.27
CA ASP A 273 12.31 25.89 -6.27
C ASP A 273 12.04 26.44 -7.67
N ILE A 274 13.09 26.61 -8.50
CA ILE A 274 12.98 27.09 -9.89
C ILE A 274 12.17 26.10 -10.73
N LYS A 275 12.54 24.81 -10.67
CA LYS A 275 11.91 23.77 -11.49
C LYS A 275 10.47 23.53 -11.07
N LEU A 276 10.19 23.53 -9.77
CA LEU A 276 8.84 23.42 -9.22
C LEU A 276 7.94 24.58 -9.68
N SER A 277 8.45 25.82 -9.65
CA SER A 277 7.70 27.00 -10.08
C SER A 277 7.43 27.02 -11.59
N GLY A 278 8.33 26.44 -12.39
CA GLY A 278 8.17 26.32 -13.84
C GLY A 278 7.47 25.04 -14.31
N LEU A 279 7.20 24.09 -13.42
CA LEU A 279 6.62 22.80 -13.76
C LEU A 279 5.18 22.96 -14.25
N ASP A 280 4.83 22.28 -15.35
CA ASP A 280 3.43 22.10 -15.71
C ASP A 280 2.70 21.36 -14.58
N THR A 281 1.57 21.88 -14.12
CA THR A 281 0.87 21.29 -12.96
C THR A 281 0.18 19.97 -13.28
N GLY A 282 0.05 19.61 -14.56
CA GLY A 282 -0.83 18.55 -15.06
C GLY A 282 -2.32 18.86 -14.87
N LEU A 283 -2.67 20.01 -14.27
CA LEU A 283 -4.05 20.39 -13.98
C LEU A 283 -4.65 21.16 -15.16
N HIS A 284 -5.02 20.42 -16.20
CA HIS A 284 -5.71 20.97 -17.37
C HIS A 284 -7.13 20.41 -17.41
N ILE A 285 -8.13 21.27 -17.58
CA ILE A 285 -9.54 20.87 -17.65
C ILE A 285 -10.00 20.96 -19.10
N ASP A 286 -10.45 19.83 -19.65
CA ASP A 286 -11.16 19.79 -20.93
C ASP A 286 -12.63 20.13 -20.69
N PRO A 287 -13.19 21.19 -21.30
CA PRO A 287 -14.61 21.51 -21.18
C PRO A 287 -15.48 20.49 -21.96
N ASP A 288 -15.54 19.26 -21.47
CA ASP A 288 -16.45 18.23 -21.96
C ASP A 288 -17.88 18.51 -21.50
N SER A 289 -18.73 18.88 -22.45
CA SER A 289 -20.15 19.15 -22.23
C SER A 289 -20.96 17.96 -21.69
N THR A 290 -20.46 16.73 -21.85
CA THR A 290 -21.12 15.50 -21.38
C THR A 290 -21.15 15.42 -19.87
N TYR A 291 -20.09 15.88 -19.21
CA TYR A 291 -19.91 15.80 -17.76
C TYR A 291 -19.94 17.18 -17.09
N GLY A 292 -20.62 18.16 -17.71
CA GLY A 292 -20.86 19.48 -17.13
C GLY A 292 -19.68 20.44 -17.27
N THR A 293 -18.96 20.71 -16.18
CA THR A 293 -17.89 21.74 -16.12
C THR A 293 -16.56 21.32 -16.76
N GLY A 294 -16.47 20.07 -17.23
CA GLY A 294 -15.31 19.51 -17.89
C GLY A 294 -14.59 18.44 -17.07
N VAL A 295 -13.78 17.62 -17.74
CA VAL A 295 -13.00 16.52 -17.14
C VAL A 295 -11.53 16.95 -17.00
N LEU A 296 -10.84 16.39 -16.02
CA LEU A 296 -9.39 16.57 -15.95
C LEU A 296 -8.70 15.82 -17.10
N LYS A 297 -7.85 16.52 -17.85
CA LYS A 297 -7.07 15.94 -18.94
C LYS A 297 -6.04 14.95 -18.41
N GLU A 298 -5.95 13.81 -19.09
CA GLU A 298 -4.95 12.78 -18.81
C GLU A 298 -3.64 13.01 -19.57
N TRP A 299 -3.71 13.67 -20.72
CA TRP A 299 -2.56 14.13 -21.50
C TRP A 299 -2.69 15.61 -21.79
N LYS A 300 -1.57 16.32 -21.77
CA LYS A 300 -1.52 17.76 -22.10
C LYS A 300 -1.89 18.08 -23.55
N VAL A 301 -1.73 17.11 -24.47
CA VAL A 301 -2.01 17.30 -25.89
C VAL A 301 -3.49 17.69 -26.15
N PRO A 302 -3.78 18.39 -27.27
CA PRO A 302 -5.15 18.66 -27.67
C PRO A 302 -5.96 17.37 -27.89
N ASP A 303 -7.26 17.41 -27.60
CA ASP A 303 -8.12 16.21 -27.65
C ASP A 303 -8.33 15.68 -29.07
N SER A 304 -8.01 16.50 -30.09
CA SER A 304 -7.96 16.08 -31.50
C SER A 304 -6.99 14.94 -31.77
N TYR A 305 -6.08 14.64 -30.84
CA TYR A 305 -5.17 13.49 -30.90
C TYR A 305 -5.86 12.16 -30.55
N LEU A 306 -7.05 12.19 -29.94
CA LEU A 306 -7.90 11.02 -29.65
C LEU A 306 -7.20 9.93 -28.82
N TYR A 307 -6.37 10.33 -27.84
CA TYR A 307 -5.62 9.39 -27.00
C TYR A 307 -6.46 8.66 -25.94
N ASN A 308 -7.61 9.24 -25.55
CA ASN A 308 -8.56 8.61 -24.64
C ASN A 308 -9.42 7.56 -25.39
N VAL A 309 -8.82 6.44 -25.74
CA VAL A 309 -9.49 5.36 -26.48
C VAL A 309 -10.44 4.54 -25.60
N TYR A 310 -10.18 4.49 -24.29
CA TYR A 310 -10.98 3.74 -23.32
C TYR A 310 -11.46 4.68 -22.20
N PRO A 311 -12.60 5.37 -22.36
CA PRO A 311 -13.06 6.35 -21.39
C PRO A 311 -13.29 5.75 -19.99
N GLN A 312 -13.70 4.47 -19.92
CA GLN A 312 -13.92 3.71 -18.68
C GLN A 312 -12.71 2.88 -18.24
N HIS A 313 -11.50 3.21 -18.71
CA HIS A 313 -10.29 2.47 -18.37
C HIS A 313 -10.11 2.32 -16.84
N ARG A 314 -9.56 1.17 -16.43
CA ARG A 314 -9.39 0.83 -15.01
C ARG A 314 -8.54 1.85 -14.24
N HIS A 315 -7.50 2.42 -14.86
CA HIS A 315 -6.60 3.38 -14.18
C HIS A 315 -7.18 4.80 -14.05
N LEU A 316 -6.83 5.43 -12.93
CA LEU A 316 -7.08 6.85 -12.64
C LEU A 316 -5.76 7.63 -12.59
N SER A 317 -4.80 7.32 -13.47
CA SER A 317 -3.42 7.84 -13.39
C SER A 317 -3.32 9.37 -13.40
N HIS A 318 -4.25 10.07 -14.05
CA HIS A 318 -4.36 11.52 -14.06
C HIS A 318 -4.95 12.12 -12.77
N LEU A 319 -5.51 11.29 -11.88
CA LEU A 319 -6.01 11.65 -10.56
C LEU A 319 -5.04 11.23 -9.45
N VAL A 320 -3.80 10.82 -9.75
CA VAL A 320 -2.82 10.39 -8.74
C VAL A 320 -2.53 11.51 -7.72
N GLY A 321 -2.57 12.77 -8.14
CA GLY A 321 -2.45 13.93 -7.26
C GLY A 321 -3.73 14.29 -6.50
N TRP A 322 -4.87 13.70 -6.84
CA TRP A 322 -6.08 13.73 -6.02
C TRP A 322 -6.03 12.64 -4.95
N PHE A 323 -5.69 11.41 -5.32
CA PHE A 323 -5.43 10.29 -4.40
C PHE A 323 -4.57 9.22 -5.11
N PRO A 324 -3.59 8.59 -4.44
CA PRO A 324 -3.21 8.75 -3.03
C PRO A 324 -2.36 9.99 -2.76
N GLY A 325 -1.86 10.65 -3.81
CA GLY A 325 -1.12 11.89 -3.70
C GLY A 325 -1.97 13.06 -3.23
N TYR A 326 -1.35 14.23 -3.23
CA TYR A 326 -1.99 15.47 -2.78
C TYR A 326 -1.66 16.66 -3.67
N SER A 327 -0.92 16.51 -4.77
CA SER A 327 -0.60 17.62 -5.68
C SER A 327 -1.86 18.40 -6.08
N ILE A 328 -2.88 17.74 -6.63
CA ILE A 328 -4.15 18.40 -7.01
C ILE A 328 -4.85 18.98 -5.79
N CYS A 329 -4.89 18.23 -4.67
CA CYS A 329 -5.58 18.65 -3.45
C CYS A 329 -4.96 19.90 -2.81
N SER A 330 -3.64 20.04 -2.90
CA SER A 330 -2.87 21.12 -2.28
C SER A 330 -2.77 22.35 -3.20
N PHE A 331 -2.73 22.17 -4.52
CA PHE A 331 -2.68 23.28 -5.48
C PHE A 331 -3.97 24.08 -5.52
N ALA A 332 -3.88 25.41 -5.55
CA ALA A 332 -5.03 26.31 -5.71
C ALA A 332 -6.19 25.97 -4.74
N GLU A 333 -5.83 25.49 -3.55
CA GLU A 333 -6.76 24.98 -2.53
C GLU A 333 -7.68 23.87 -3.08
N GLY A 334 -7.13 22.96 -3.90
CA GLY A 334 -7.90 22.04 -4.74
C GLY A 334 -8.85 21.13 -3.99
N TYR A 335 -8.54 20.77 -2.75
CA TYR A 335 -9.46 20.03 -1.89
C TYR A 335 -10.74 20.81 -1.57
N THR A 336 -10.71 22.14 -1.52
CA THR A 336 -11.89 23.01 -1.28
C THR A 336 -12.32 23.80 -2.51
N ASN A 337 -11.57 23.73 -3.60
CA ASN A 337 -11.86 24.44 -4.84
C ASN A 337 -12.93 23.73 -5.66
N SER A 338 -14.11 24.33 -5.79
CA SER A 338 -15.25 23.73 -6.48
C SER A 338 -14.94 23.37 -7.94
N THR A 339 -14.18 24.19 -8.66
CA THR A 339 -13.86 23.91 -10.08
C THR A 339 -13.01 22.65 -10.21
N ILE A 340 -12.03 22.47 -9.31
CA ILE A 340 -11.18 21.27 -9.28
C ILE A 340 -12.01 20.06 -8.83
N GLN A 341 -12.81 20.18 -7.79
CA GLN A 341 -13.69 19.11 -7.32
C GLN A 341 -14.67 18.64 -8.40
N GLU A 342 -15.32 19.57 -9.12
CA GLU A 342 -16.23 19.19 -10.21
C GLU A 342 -15.48 18.53 -11.37
N ALA A 343 -14.27 18.97 -11.71
CA ALA A 343 -13.46 18.32 -12.74
C ALA A 343 -13.05 16.89 -12.34
N VAL A 344 -12.66 16.67 -11.07
CA VAL A 344 -12.37 15.33 -10.54
C VAL A 344 -13.64 14.47 -10.54
N ARG A 345 -14.78 15.01 -10.11
CA ARG A 345 -16.08 14.34 -10.14
C ARG A 345 -16.45 13.92 -11.56
N ALA A 346 -16.32 14.83 -12.53
CA ALA A 346 -16.57 14.56 -13.94
C ALA A 346 -15.65 13.45 -14.47
N SER A 347 -14.35 13.48 -14.15
CA SER A 347 -13.40 12.41 -14.50
C SER A 347 -13.78 11.05 -13.92
N LEU A 348 -14.24 10.98 -12.67
CA LEU A 348 -14.69 9.74 -12.05
C LEU A 348 -15.99 9.21 -12.70
N LEU A 349 -16.94 10.10 -13.00
CA LEU A 349 -18.17 9.72 -13.73
C LEU A 349 -17.84 9.17 -15.12
N ALA A 350 -16.92 9.81 -15.85
CA ALA A 350 -16.47 9.36 -17.16
C ALA A 350 -15.79 7.98 -17.11
N ARG A 351 -15.08 7.69 -16.02
CA ARG A 351 -14.39 6.42 -15.77
C ARG A 351 -15.30 5.28 -15.34
N GLY A 352 -16.55 5.55 -14.97
CA GLY A 352 -17.51 4.57 -14.48
C GLY A 352 -17.09 3.91 -13.16
N ASP A 353 -17.84 2.89 -12.75
CA ASP A 353 -17.68 2.13 -11.49
C ASP A 353 -16.71 0.93 -11.61
N GLY A 354 -16.04 0.80 -12.76
CA GLY A 354 -15.13 -0.29 -13.08
C GLY A 354 -15.80 -1.67 -13.12
N THR A 355 -17.10 -1.76 -13.43
CA THR A 355 -17.81 -3.05 -13.62
C THR A 355 -17.91 -3.49 -15.07
N ASP A 356 -17.38 -2.70 -16.02
CA ASP A 356 -17.50 -2.99 -17.44
C ASP A 356 -16.86 -4.35 -17.83
N ALA A 357 -17.34 -4.92 -18.94
CA ALA A 357 -16.92 -6.23 -19.43
C ALA A 357 -15.87 -6.13 -20.55
N ASP A 358 -15.51 -4.92 -20.99
CA ASP A 358 -14.83 -4.67 -22.28
C ASP A 358 -13.30 -4.89 -22.23
N GLY A 359 -12.82 -5.58 -21.19
CA GLY A 359 -11.44 -6.05 -21.09
C GLY A 359 -10.39 -4.98 -20.74
N ASN A 360 -10.77 -3.71 -20.62
CA ASN A 360 -9.85 -2.61 -20.26
C ASN A 360 -10.30 -1.76 -19.06
N GLY A 361 -11.60 -1.70 -18.76
CA GLY A 361 -12.15 -1.21 -17.49
C GLY A 361 -12.66 -2.34 -16.58
N GLY A 362 -12.32 -3.59 -16.95
CA GLY A 362 -12.82 -4.87 -16.41
C GLY A 362 -13.13 -4.90 -14.92
N ASN A 363 -13.96 -5.86 -14.52
CA ASN A 363 -14.37 -6.09 -13.12
C ASN A 363 -13.20 -6.48 -12.18
N TYR A 364 -12.27 -5.55 -11.97
CA TYR A 364 -11.07 -5.67 -11.15
C TYR A 364 -11.30 -5.03 -9.79
N GLY A 365 -10.65 -5.55 -8.75
CA GLY A 365 -10.84 -5.10 -7.37
C GLY A 365 -10.17 -3.76 -7.05
N TRP A 366 -8.88 -3.61 -7.37
CA TRP A 366 -8.08 -2.44 -7.01
C TRP A 366 -8.60 -1.10 -7.59
N PRO A 367 -9.17 -1.04 -8.81
CA PRO A 367 -9.67 0.22 -9.36
C PRO A 367 -10.89 0.75 -8.62
N LYS A 368 -11.73 -0.13 -8.07
CA LYS A 368 -12.95 0.22 -7.33
C LYS A 368 -12.60 0.90 -6.04
N VAL A 369 -11.70 0.33 -5.26
CA VAL A 369 -11.26 0.93 -4.00
C VAL A 369 -10.48 2.23 -4.21
N TRP A 370 -9.76 2.38 -5.33
CA TRP A 370 -9.17 3.68 -5.70
C TRP A 370 -10.24 4.72 -6.04
N ARG A 371 -11.25 4.37 -6.86
CA ARG A 371 -12.40 5.24 -7.14
C ARG A 371 -13.12 5.65 -5.85
N GLY A 372 -13.37 4.69 -4.96
CA GLY A 372 -13.99 4.91 -3.66
C GLY A 372 -13.22 5.94 -2.83
N ALA A 373 -11.89 5.81 -2.75
CA ALA A 373 -11.06 6.76 -2.02
C ALA A 373 -11.10 8.18 -2.64
N CYS A 374 -11.13 8.27 -3.97
CA CYS A 374 -11.31 9.55 -4.67
C CYS A 374 -12.68 10.17 -4.38
N TRP A 375 -13.76 9.37 -4.38
CA TRP A 375 -15.11 9.81 -4.01
C TRP A 375 -15.21 10.25 -2.55
N ALA A 376 -14.53 9.53 -1.65
CA ALA A 376 -14.47 9.89 -0.24
C ALA A 376 -13.81 11.26 -0.04
N ARG A 377 -12.75 11.55 -0.81
CA ARG A 377 -12.09 12.86 -0.81
C ARG A 377 -12.91 13.96 -1.50
N LEU A 378 -13.91 13.62 -2.32
CA LEU A 378 -14.94 14.55 -2.81
C LEU A 378 -16.11 14.75 -1.82
N ASN A 379 -16.01 14.16 -0.63
CA ASN A 379 -17.06 14.16 0.39
C ASN A 379 -18.37 13.49 -0.10
N ASP A 380 -18.29 12.56 -1.05
CA ASP A 380 -19.43 11.80 -1.58
C ASP A 380 -19.51 10.43 -0.90
N SER A 381 -20.14 10.38 0.29
CA SER A 381 -20.28 9.14 1.07
C SER A 381 -21.02 8.04 0.32
N ALA A 382 -21.99 8.40 -0.53
CA ALA A 382 -22.82 7.42 -1.23
C ALA A 382 -21.99 6.65 -2.27
N ARG A 383 -21.27 7.37 -3.14
CA ARG A 383 -20.41 6.73 -4.15
C ARG A 383 -19.19 6.05 -3.54
N ALA A 384 -18.59 6.65 -2.52
CA ALA A 384 -17.46 6.03 -1.80
C ALA A 384 -17.84 4.67 -1.21
N TYR A 385 -19.04 4.58 -0.61
CA TYR A 385 -19.57 3.35 -0.04
C TYR A 385 -20.02 2.35 -1.11
N GLU A 386 -20.63 2.82 -2.20
CA GLU A 386 -21.02 1.97 -3.34
C GLU A 386 -19.80 1.24 -3.93
N GLU A 387 -18.71 1.96 -4.19
CA GLU A 387 -17.45 1.37 -4.66
C GLU A 387 -16.86 0.36 -3.67
N LEU A 388 -16.92 0.67 -2.37
CA LEU A 388 -16.51 -0.22 -1.30
C LEU A 388 -17.32 -1.53 -1.33
N GLN A 389 -18.65 -1.44 -1.50
CA GLN A 389 -19.53 -2.59 -1.61
C GLN A 389 -19.29 -3.40 -2.88
N LEU A 390 -19.18 -2.73 -4.04
CA LEU A 390 -18.91 -3.36 -5.33
C LEU A 390 -17.62 -4.19 -5.28
N SER A 391 -16.57 -3.66 -4.66
CA SER A 391 -15.29 -4.37 -4.52
C SER A 391 -15.45 -5.69 -3.74
N VAL A 392 -16.27 -5.74 -2.69
CA VAL A 392 -16.53 -6.97 -1.93
C VAL A 392 -17.44 -7.92 -2.70
N ILE A 393 -18.53 -7.41 -3.26
CA ILE A 393 -19.53 -8.20 -3.99
C ILE A 393 -18.88 -8.91 -5.18
N ASN A 394 -17.97 -8.24 -5.88
CA ASN A 394 -17.42 -8.72 -7.14
C ASN A 394 -16.04 -9.37 -7.00
N ASN A 395 -15.20 -8.95 -6.06
CA ASN A 395 -13.77 -9.31 -6.08
C ASN A 395 -13.27 -10.02 -4.83
N ILE A 396 -14.12 -10.31 -3.83
CA ILE A 396 -13.70 -11.05 -2.63
C ILE A 396 -14.11 -12.53 -2.70
N ALA A 397 -13.14 -13.42 -2.46
CA ALA A 397 -13.36 -14.86 -2.32
C ALA A 397 -13.81 -15.23 -0.89
N PRO A 398 -14.31 -16.47 -0.63
CA PRO A 398 -14.80 -16.88 0.69
C PRO A 398 -13.79 -16.76 1.84
N ASN A 399 -12.49 -16.80 1.53
CA ASN A 399 -11.39 -16.60 2.48
C ASN A 399 -11.00 -15.12 2.67
N LEU A 400 -11.83 -14.19 2.19
CA LEU A 400 -11.63 -12.74 2.21
C LEU A 400 -10.46 -12.21 1.37
N LEU A 401 -9.79 -13.05 0.59
CA LEU A 401 -8.73 -12.59 -0.31
C LEU A 401 -9.30 -12.07 -1.63
N SER A 402 -8.71 -10.99 -2.13
CA SER A 402 -9.16 -10.37 -3.35
C SER A 402 -8.67 -11.04 -4.62
N MET A 403 -9.56 -11.13 -5.58
CA MET A 403 -9.39 -11.76 -6.88
C MET A 403 -9.28 -10.68 -7.96
N TYR A 404 -8.40 -10.91 -8.92
CA TYR A 404 -8.11 -9.96 -9.98
C TYR A 404 -9.33 -9.78 -10.87
N SER A 405 -9.92 -10.85 -11.42
CA SER A 405 -11.00 -10.76 -12.41
C SER A 405 -12.32 -11.29 -11.85
N GLY A 406 -13.16 -10.39 -11.33
CA GLY A 406 -14.31 -10.75 -10.53
C GLY A 406 -13.90 -11.67 -9.38
N LYS A 407 -14.62 -12.78 -9.19
CA LYS A 407 -14.31 -13.81 -8.18
C LYS A 407 -13.37 -14.91 -8.66
N ASN A 408 -12.80 -14.76 -9.84
CA ASN A 408 -11.93 -15.78 -10.44
C ASN A 408 -10.46 -15.46 -10.18
N PRO A 409 -9.60 -16.49 -10.02
CA PRO A 409 -8.15 -16.32 -9.98
C PRO A 409 -7.63 -15.50 -11.19
N PRO A 410 -6.47 -14.86 -11.05
CA PRO A 410 -5.56 -14.95 -9.91
C PRO A 410 -5.94 -14.03 -8.74
N PHE A 411 -5.48 -14.35 -7.55
CA PHE A 411 -5.42 -13.47 -6.40
C PHE A 411 -4.48 -12.29 -6.62
N GLN A 412 -4.89 -11.14 -6.11
CA GLN A 412 -4.11 -9.91 -6.01
C GLN A 412 -4.44 -9.24 -4.68
N ILE A 413 -3.44 -8.94 -3.85
CA ILE A 413 -3.64 -8.36 -2.50
C ILE A 413 -3.96 -6.85 -2.51
N ASP A 414 -3.75 -6.20 -3.65
CA ASP A 414 -3.88 -4.75 -3.81
C ASP A 414 -5.25 -4.22 -3.39
N MET A 415 -6.33 -4.90 -3.76
CA MET A 415 -7.69 -4.53 -3.34
C MET A 415 -7.92 -4.73 -1.85
N ASN A 416 -7.39 -5.79 -1.22
CA ASN A 416 -7.50 -5.96 0.24
C ASN A 416 -6.91 -4.76 0.99
N PHE A 417 -5.71 -4.30 0.61
CA PHE A 417 -5.09 -3.12 1.21
C PHE A 417 -5.77 -1.82 0.80
N GLY A 418 -6.19 -1.71 -0.47
CA GLY A 418 -6.93 -0.55 -0.98
C GLY A 418 -8.31 -0.40 -0.33
N TRP A 419 -8.97 -1.49 0.09
CA TRP A 419 -10.22 -1.46 0.84
C TRP A 419 -10.05 -0.75 2.17
N VAL A 420 -8.97 -1.07 2.90
CA VAL A 420 -8.59 -0.33 4.13
C VAL A 420 -8.29 1.13 3.80
N GLY A 421 -7.57 1.40 2.70
CA GLY A 421 -7.30 2.77 2.24
C GLY A 421 -8.56 3.58 1.92
N ASN A 422 -9.58 2.96 1.32
CA ASN A 422 -10.87 3.58 1.06
C ASN A 422 -11.61 3.89 2.37
N VAL A 423 -11.71 2.92 3.28
CA VAL A 423 -12.29 3.14 4.62
C VAL A 423 -11.61 4.28 5.36
N LEU A 424 -10.27 4.33 5.36
CA LEU A 424 -9.53 5.44 5.96
C LEU A 424 -9.83 6.78 5.27
N SER A 425 -9.97 6.79 3.94
CA SER A 425 -10.32 8.00 3.19
C SER A 425 -11.74 8.49 3.50
N MET A 426 -12.65 7.60 3.88
CA MET A 426 -14.00 7.95 4.35
C MET A 426 -14.00 8.51 5.78
N LEU A 427 -12.99 8.13 6.59
CA LEU A 427 -12.82 8.56 7.98
C LEU A 427 -12.01 9.86 8.11
N VAL A 428 -11.05 10.12 7.23
CA VAL A 428 -10.17 11.30 7.34
C VAL A 428 -9.61 11.77 5.99
N VAL A 429 -9.52 13.11 5.83
CA VAL A 429 -8.59 13.75 4.89
C VAL A 429 -7.62 14.63 5.68
N ASP A 430 -6.33 14.31 5.62
CA ASP A 430 -5.27 14.99 6.36
C ASP A 430 -4.14 15.45 5.43
N LEU A 431 -4.36 16.49 4.63
CA LEU A 431 -3.34 16.93 3.67
C LEU A 431 -2.06 17.45 4.37
N PRO A 432 -0.88 17.32 3.73
CA PRO A 432 0.34 17.93 4.24
C PRO A 432 0.19 19.44 4.38
N LEU A 433 1.02 20.03 5.26
CA LEU A 433 1.08 21.48 5.38
C LEU A 433 1.63 22.08 4.07
N ALA A 434 0.92 23.05 3.50
CA ALA A 434 1.33 23.69 2.25
C ALA A 434 2.70 24.38 2.42
N SER A 435 3.60 24.14 1.46
CA SER A 435 4.92 24.76 1.45
C SER A 435 4.81 26.29 1.33
N GLY A 436 5.54 27.01 2.18
CA GLY A 436 5.45 28.47 2.29
C GLY A 436 4.32 29.01 3.17
N SER A 437 3.58 28.12 3.88
CA SER A 437 2.68 28.56 4.94
C SER A 437 3.47 29.31 6.03
N VAL A 438 3.05 30.55 6.34
CA VAL A 438 3.66 31.41 7.36
C VAL A 438 3.56 30.80 8.76
N GLU A 439 4.41 31.28 9.67
CA GLU A 439 4.38 31.00 11.11
C GLU A 439 2.94 31.14 11.65
N GLY A 440 2.29 30.03 12.02
CA GLY A 440 0.87 29.96 12.39
C GLY A 440 -0.06 29.18 11.44
N GLY A 441 0.44 28.70 10.30
CA GLY A 441 -0.30 27.81 9.40
C GLY A 441 -0.66 26.49 10.07
N ARG A 442 -1.95 26.21 10.25
CA ARG A 442 -2.46 24.93 10.78
C ARG A 442 -2.78 24.00 9.63
N ARG A 443 -2.33 22.75 9.67
CA ARG A 443 -2.82 21.71 8.75
C ARG A 443 -4.31 21.51 8.98
N THR A 444 -5.10 21.47 7.92
CA THR A 444 -6.53 21.15 8.04
C THR A 444 -6.68 19.63 7.98
N VAL A 445 -7.32 19.07 9.00
CA VAL A 445 -7.68 17.64 9.07
C VAL A 445 -9.20 17.56 9.08
N VAL A 446 -9.77 17.02 8.01
CA VAL A 446 -11.20 16.78 7.90
C VAL A 446 -11.51 15.41 8.46
N LEU A 447 -12.32 15.36 9.53
CA LEU A 447 -12.79 14.11 10.11
C LEU A 447 -14.18 13.76 9.60
N GLY A 448 -14.37 12.49 9.25
CA GLY A 448 -15.60 11.97 8.66
C GLY A 448 -16.00 12.65 7.34
N PRO A 449 -15.08 12.84 6.37
CA PRO A 449 -15.41 13.48 5.09
C PRO A 449 -16.51 12.73 4.32
N ALA A 450 -16.59 11.41 4.47
CA ALA A 450 -17.49 10.57 3.67
C ALA A 450 -18.01 9.33 4.42
N ILE A 451 -18.30 9.45 5.73
CA ILE A 451 -18.91 8.36 6.50
C ILE A 451 -20.34 8.12 5.98
N PRO A 452 -20.72 6.88 5.60
CA PRO A 452 -22.05 6.60 5.09
C PRO A 452 -23.02 6.32 6.23
N SER A 453 -24.28 6.73 6.08
CA SER A 453 -25.34 6.43 7.06
C SER A 453 -25.56 4.92 7.27
N ALA A 454 -25.17 4.08 6.30
CA ALA A 454 -25.18 2.63 6.41
C ALA A 454 -24.27 2.08 7.52
N TRP A 455 -23.26 2.85 7.96
CA TRP A 455 -22.44 2.49 9.12
C TRP A 455 -23.11 2.80 10.45
N GLY A 456 -24.25 3.53 10.46
CA GLY A 456 -24.89 3.99 11.66
C GLY A 456 -23.96 4.84 12.53
N SER A 457 -24.27 4.95 13.83
CA SER A 457 -23.33 5.52 14.79
C SER A 457 -22.19 4.56 15.06
N GLY A 458 -20.98 5.08 15.14
CA GLY A 458 -19.79 4.28 15.37
C GLY A 458 -18.63 5.11 15.91
N ARG A 459 -17.47 4.47 15.98
CA ARG A 459 -16.25 5.11 16.46
C ARG A 459 -14.98 4.52 15.86
N VAL A 460 -13.96 5.36 15.82
CA VAL A 460 -12.60 4.96 15.48
C VAL A 460 -11.65 5.35 16.61
N LYS A 461 -10.72 4.44 16.93
CA LYS A 461 -9.61 4.73 17.85
C LYS A 461 -8.28 4.36 17.24
N GLY A 462 -7.25 5.11 17.62
CA GLY A 462 -5.89 4.88 17.12
C GLY A 462 -5.66 5.37 15.70
N LEU A 463 -6.54 6.24 15.15
CA LEU A 463 -6.38 6.77 13.81
C LEU A 463 -5.17 7.69 13.76
N ARG A 464 -4.15 7.32 12.99
CA ARG A 464 -2.99 8.17 12.76
C ARG A 464 -3.34 9.24 11.72
N VAL A 465 -2.91 10.46 11.98
CA VAL A 465 -3.01 11.58 11.02
C VAL A 465 -1.65 12.28 10.90
N ARG A 466 -1.39 12.90 9.75
CA ARG A 466 -0.17 13.66 9.47
C ARG A 466 0.11 14.66 10.60
N GLY A 467 1.38 14.82 10.96
CA GLY A 467 1.81 15.56 12.13
C GLY A 467 2.25 14.73 13.32
N GLY A 468 2.31 13.40 13.18
CA GLY A 468 2.67 12.53 14.30
C GLY A 468 1.55 12.40 15.32
N LEU A 469 0.30 12.57 14.88
CA LEU A 469 -0.87 12.61 15.74
C LEU A 469 -1.62 11.27 15.71
N VAL A 470 -2.20 10.93 16.86
CA VAL A 470 -3.19 9.84 16.99
C VAL A 470 -4.48 10.44 17.49
N VAL A 471 -5.58 10.15 16.81
CA VAL A 471 -6.90 10.73 17.07
C VAL A 471 -7.94 9.62 17.21
N ASP A 472 -8.81 9.79 18.19
CA ASP A 472 -10.04 9.02 18.33
C ASP A 472 -11.22 9.94 18.04
N PHE A 473 -12.26 9.43 17.39
CA PHE A 473 -13.51 10.18 17.25
C PHE A 473 -14.73 9.26 17.14
N ASP A 474 -15.88 9.78 17.55
CA ASP A 474 -17.19 9.13 17.43
C ASP A 474 -18.05 9.91 16.41
N TRP A 475 -18.97 9.22 15.74
CA TRP A 475 -19.95 9.84 14.83
C TRP A 475 -21.39 9.37 15.08
N ASP A 476 -22.37 10.17 14.65
CA ASP A 476 -23.80 9.88 14.76
C ASP A 476 -24.36 9.03 13.60
N GLN A 477 -25.67 8.78 13.58
CA GLN A 477 -26.28 7.93 12.54
C GLN A 477 -26.19 8.51 11.12
N GLU A 478 -25.96 9.82 11.00
CA GLU A 478 -25.78 10.50 9.73
C GLU A 478 -24.31 10.59 9.31
N GLY A 479 -23.39 9.99 10.08
CA GLY A 479 -21.96 10.03 9.79
C GLY A 479 -21.26 11.32 10.26
N ARG A 480 -21.93 12.18 11.03
CA ARG A 480 -21.33 13.43 11.51
C ARG A 480 -20.52 13.19 12.77
N VAL A 481 -19.32 13.76 12.83
CA VAL A 481 -18.44 13.65 14.00
C VAL A 481 -19.07 14.39 15.19
N VAL A 482 -19.22 13.68 16.32
CA VAL A 482 -19.85 14.21 17.55
C VAL A 482 -18.89 14.33 18.72
N SER A 483 -17.75 13.64 18.66
CA SER A 483 -16.70 13.75 19.67
C SER A 483 -15.35 13.51 19.02
N LYS A 484 -14.30 14.20 19.50
CA LYS A 484 -12.92 14.04 19.04
C LYS A 484 -11.98 14.11 20.24
N ARG A 485 -10.95 13.27 20.23
CA ARG A 485 -9.85 13.30 21.20
C ARG A 485 -8.52 13.07 20.50
N VAL A 486 -7.56 13.98 20.69
CA VAL A 486 -6.15 13.73 20.34
C VAL A 486 -5.54 12.89 21.47
N VAL A 487 -5.12 11.67 21.13
CA VAL A 487 -4.56 10.69 22.07
C VAL A 487 -3.05 10.87 22.22
N SER A 488 -2.36 11.23 21.13
CA SER A 488 -0.91 11.42 21.11
C SER A 488 -0.51 12.47 20.08
N GLY A 489 0.63 13.14 20.32
CA GLY A 489 1.21 14.20 19.49
C GLY A 489 0.75 15.62 19.85
N ASP A 490 1.40 16.63 19.26
CA ASP A 490 1.09 18.05 19.47
C ASP A 490 0.14 18.57 18.39
N ALA A 491 -1.09 18.90 18.80
CA ALA A 491 -2.14 19.35 17.91
C ALA A 491 -2.12 20.87 17.63
N THR A 492 -1.20 21.64 18.21
CA THR A 492 -1.15 23.11 18.03
C THR A 492 -1.04 23.51 16.55
N GLY A 493 -0.27 22.73 15.77
CA GLY A 493 -0.12 22.92 14.32
C GLY A 493 -1.26 22.36 13.47
N SER A 494 -2.38 21.91 14.06
CA SER A 494 -3.47 21.23 13.33
C SER A 494 -4.84 21.83 13.66
N ARG A 495 -5.69 21.97 12.64
CA ARG A 495 -7.09 22.39 12.73
C ARG A 495 -7.96 21.22 12.28
N PHE A 496 -8.75 20.69 13.21
CA PHE A 496 -9.68 19.61 12.92
C PHE A 496 -11.03 20.19 12.58
N VAL A 497 -11.61 19.76 11.47
CA VAL A 497 -12.91 20.23 11.00
C VAL A 497 -13.79 19.05 10.59
N ASP A 498 -15.10 19.27 10.56
CA ASP A 498 -16.03 18.37 9.88
C ASP A 498 -16.03 18.62 8.36
N VAL A 499 -16.85 17.83 7.65
CA VAL A 499 -17.03 17.93 6.20
C VAL A 499 -17.54 19.31 5.71
N GLN A 500 -18.15 20.10 6.59
CA GLN A 500 -18.62 21.47 6.29
C GLN A 500 -17.56 22.54 6.60
N GLY A 501 -16.39 22.13 7.10
CA GLY A 501 -15.31 23.05 7.50
C GLY A 501 -15.51 23.68 8.88
N ILE A 502 -16.47 23.20 9.67
CA ILE A 502 -16.73 23.64 11.04
C ILE A 502 -15.70 23.00 11.97
N GLU A 503 -15.06 23.78 12.84
CA GLU A 503 -14.02 23.29 13.74
C GLU A 503 -14.60 22.40 14.85
N LEU A 504 -13.95 21.24 15.08
CA LEU A 504 -14.37 20.16 15.99
C LEU A 504 -13.65 20.18 17.34
#